data_AF-A0A2V6BYA2-F1
#
_entry.id   AF-A0A2V6BYA2-F1
#
_cell.length_a   1.000
_cell.length_b   1.000
_cell.length_c   1.000
_cell.angle_alpha   90.00
_cell.angle_beta   90.00
_cell.angle_gamma   90.00
#
_symmetry.space_group_name_H-M   'P 1'
#
loop_
_entity.id
_entity.type
_entity.pdbx_description
1 polymer ?
#
loop_
_entity_poly.entity_id
_entity_poly.type
_entity_poly.pdbx_seq_one_letter_code
_entity_poly.pdbx_strand_id
1 'polypeptide(L)' 'VLIVVTHDPTVSFCGAIISALSILGLFFGQRMAKDYAGAAILVPYFLLTLVAIYLFAR' A
#
# COMPACT_ATOMS: atom_id res chain seq x y z
N VAL A 1 -7.92 -8.51 -10.74
CA VAL A 1 -8.93 -9.47 -11.23
C VAL A 1 -10.08 -9.61 -10.24
N LEU A 2 -9.84 -10.02 -8.98
CA LEU A 2 -10.92 -10.21 -7.99
C LEU A 2 -11.80 -8.96 -7.79
N ILE A 3 -11.21 -7.77 -7.65
CA ILE A 3 -11.94 -6.49 -7.50
C ILE A 3 -12.88 -6.19 -8.68
N VAL A 4 -12.42 -6.45 -9.91
CA VAL A 4 -13.20 -6.22 -11.15
C VAL A 4 -14.37 -7.19 -11.26
N VAL A 5 -14.27 -8.36 -10.65
CA VAL A 5 -15.30 -9.41 -10.71
C VAL A 5 -16.33 -9.25 -9.60
N THR A 6 -15.90 -8.88 -8.39
CA THR A 6 -16.79 -8.84 -7.22
C THR A 6 -17.51 -7.49 -7.09
N HIS A 7 -17.02 -6.40 -7.72
CA HIS A 7 -17.56 -5.02 -7.61
C HIS A 7 -17.80 -4.54 -6.16
N ASP A 8 -17.26 -5.24 -5.18
CA ASP A 8 -17.55 -5.02 -3.77
C ASP A 8 -16.50 -4.06 -3.19
N PRO A 9 -16.91 -2.87 -2.72
CA PRO A 9 -15.98 -1.84 -2.24
C PRO A 9 -15.17 -2.32 -1.02
N THR A 10 -15.73 -3.24 -0.24
CA THR A 10 -15.09 -3.87 0.93
C THR A 10 -13.78 -4.57 0.57
N VAL A 11 -13.75 -5.26 -0.58
CA VAL A 11 -12.57 -6.01 -1.03
C VAL A 11 -11.45 -5.05 -1.46
N SER A 12 -11.80 -3.94 -2.11
CA SER A 12 -10.82 -2.91 -2.50
C SER A 12 -10.23 -2.21 -1.28
N PHE A 13 -11.06 -1.92 -0.27
CA PHE A 13 -10.62 -1.33 0.99
C PHE A 13 -9.66 -2.25 1.76
N CYS A 14 -10.03 -3.53 1.94
CA CYS A 14 -9.16 -4.52 2.58
C CYS A 14 -7.85 -4.70 1.80
N GLY A 15 -7.89 -4.75 0.47
CA GLY A 15 -6.70 -4.82 -0.38
C GLY A 15 -5.78 -3.60 -0.22
N ALA A 16 -6.34 -2.40 -0.12
CA ALA A 16 -5.59 -1.17 0.10
C ALA A 16 -4.90 -1.17 1.47
N ILE A 17 -5.56 -1.64 2.53
CA ILE A 17 -4.97 -1.80 3.88
C ILE A 17 -3.80 -2.78 3.86
N ILE A 18 -3.98 -3.97 3.24
CA ILE A 18 -2.92 -4.99 3.15
C ILE A 18 -1.72 -4.46 2.38
N SER A 19 -1.95 -3.68 1.32
CA SER A 19 -0.88 -3.05 0.55
C SER A 19 -0.10 -2.02 1.39
N ALA A 20 -0.80 -1.15 2.14
CA ALA A 20 -0.17 -0.20 3.04
C ALA A 20 0.67 -0.89 4.14
N LEU A 21 0.17 -1.98 4.74
CA LEU A 21 0.91 -2.78 5.72
C LEU A 21 2.16 -3.41 5.12
N SER A 22 2.07 -3.90 3.87
CA SER A 22 3.21 -4.49 3.16
C SER A 22 4.30 -3.44 2.90
N ILE A 23 3.91 -2.23 2.49
CA ILE A 23 4.84 -1.11 2.28
C ILE A 23 5.49 -0.67 3.60
N LEU A 24 4.74 -0.63 4.71
CA LEU A 24 5.31 -0.36 6.04
C LEU A 24 6.36 -1.41 6.43
N GLY A 25 6.08 -2.70 6.17
CA GLY A 25 7.05 -3.77 6.37
C GLY A 25 8.31 -3.60 5.52
N LEU A 26 8.15 -3.15 4.28
CA LEU A 26 9.28 -2.87 3.39
C LEU A 26 10.13 -1.70 3.90
N PHE A 27 9.54 -0.61 4.41
CA PHE A 27 10.31 0.49 5.03
C PHE A 27 11.19 0.00 6.18
N PHE A 28 10.69 -0.94 6.98
CA PHE A 28 11.48 -1.55 8.03
C PHE A 28 12.65 -2.36 7.45
N GLY A 29 12.40 -3.14 6.40
CA GLY A 29 13.44 -3.87 5.65
C GLY A 29 14.52 -2.95 5.08
N GLN A 30 14.12 -1.80 4.48
CA GLN A 30 15.06 -0.81 3.96
C GLN A 30 15.97 -0.25 5.07
N ARG A 31 15.44 -0.02 6.28
CA ARG A 31 16.23 0.44 7.42
C ARG A 31 17.26 -0.60 7.88
N MET A 32 16.89 -1.89 7.91
CA MET A 32 17.82 -2.98 8.25
C MET A 32 18.91 -3.14 7.17
N ALA A 33 18.54 -3.01 5.89
CA ALA A 33 19.46 -3.06 4.76
C ALA A 33 20.35 -1.79 4.63
N LYS A 34 20.06 -0.73 5.40
CA LYS A 34 20.68 0.60 5.28
C LYS A 34 20.54 1.20 3.87
N ASP A 35 19.51 0.78 3.14
CA ASP A 35 19.23 1.25 1.79
C ASP A 35 18.27 2.45 1.82
N TYR A 36 18.87 3.64 1.79
CA TYR A 36 18.12 4.90 1.78
C TYR A 36 17.52 5.20 0.40
N ALA A 37 18.11 4.68 -0.68
CA ALA A 37 17.60 4.87 -2.03
C ALA A 37 16.34 4.04 -2.24
N GLY A 38 16.35 2.77 -1.79
CA GLY A 38 15.18 1.90 -1.80
C GLY A 38 14.02 2.48 -0.97
N ALA A 39 14.31 3.07 0.19
CA ALA A 39 13.30 3.78 0.98
C ALA A 39 12.68 4.96 0.22
N ALA A 40 13.49 5.77 -0.48
CA ALA A 40 13.00 6.92 -1.26
C ALA A 40 12.05 6.51 -2.40
N ILE A 41 12.33 5.38 -3.07
CA ILE A 41 11.48 4.83 -4.13
C ILE A 41 10.12 4.38 -3.57
N LEU A 42 10.09 3.92 -2.32
CA LEU A 42 8.89 3.36 -1.70
C LEU A 42 7.89 4.44 -1.21
N VAL A 43 8.37 5.66 -0.93
CA VAL A 43 7.54 6.81 -0.50
C VAL A 43 6.36 7.11 -1.45
N PRO A 44 6.54 7.26 -2.78
CA PRO A 44 5.41 7.52 -3.68
C PRO A 44 4.41 6.36 -3.71
N TYR A 45 4.85 5.10 -3.58
CA TYR A 45 3.93 3.96 -3.50
C TYR A 45 3.14 3.96 -2.20
N PHE A 46 3.76 4.36 -1.08
CA PHE A 46 3.07 4.54 0.19
C PHE A 46 1.97 5.61 0.10
N LEU A 47 2.29 6.77 -0.49
CA LEU A 47 1.32 7.84 -0.74
C LEU A 47 0.16 7.35 -1.62
N LEU A 48 0.46 6.61 -2.69
CA LEU A 48 -0.57 6.03 -3.56
C LEU A 48 -1.50 5.08 -2.77
N THR A 49 -0.95 4.24 -1.88
CA THR A 49 -1.77 3.37 -1.04
C THR A 49 -2.65 4.16 -0.05
N LEU A 50 -2.16 5.26 0.50
CA LEU A 50 -2.98 6.14 1.37
C LEU A 50 -4.13 6.80 0.60
N VAL A 51 -3.88 7.24 -0.63
CA VAL A 51 -4.93 7.79 -1.51
C VAL A 51 -5.97 6.71 -1.82
N ALA A 52 -5.55 5.48 -2.11
CA ALA A 52 -6.46 4.36 -2.34
C ALA A 52 -7.33 4.08 -1.11
N ILE A 53 -6.75 4.05 0.10
CA ILE A 53 -7.50 3.88 1.35
C ILE A 53 -8.51 5.02 1.52
N TYR A 54 -8.10 6.27 1.32
CA TYR A 54 -9.00 7.43 1.43
C TYR A 54 -10.18 7.36 0.45
N LEU A 55 -9.91 6.94 -0.79
CA LEU A 55 -10.93 6.84 -1.83
C LEU A 55 -11.94 5.73 -1.57
N PHE A 56 -11.49 4.57 -1.06
CA PHE A 56 -12.38 3.43 -0.73
C PHE A 56 -13.00 3.49 0.66
N ALA A 57 -12.52 4.37 1.54
CA ALA A 57 -13.12 4.61 2.85
C ALA A 57 -14.41 5.46 2.78
N ARG A 58 -14.66 6.11 1.65
CA ARG A 58 -15.84 6.95 1.40
C ARG A 58 -16.89 6.18 0.59
#